data_AF-U9VQX7-F1
#
_entry.id   AF-U9VQX7-F1
#
_cell.length_a   1.000
_cell.length_b   1.000
_cell.length_c   1.000
_cell.angle_alpha   90.00
_cell.angle_beta   90.00
_cell.angle_gamma   90.00
#
_symmetry.space_group_name_H-M   'P 1'
#
loop_
_entity.id
_entity.type
_entity.pdbx_description
1 polymer ?
#
loop_
_entity_poly.entity_id
_entity_poly.type
_entity_poly.pdbx_seq_one_letter_code
_entity_poly.pdbx_strand_id
1 'polypeptide(L)'
;MPSTIARNTLYQDATFSATELNRKSGQILDAASEGPVTIHRNGESYALMSRKRASALYGKTDSLAQAFEITNAAHRIRFGEQISSSHRFAWLKAFDSDELVELIDEVSEAYQRAMVTDDGWNFLLGIIHEWCESAIAIVSDELDEAWNTEDDEASLDDSDDDNSLDENT
;
A
#
# COMPACT_ATOMS: atom_id res chain seq x y z
N MET A 1 29.86 16.07 -34.76
CA MET A 1 29.49 14.64 -34.87
C MET A 1 28.54 14.34 -33.73
N PRO A 2 27.25 14.04 -33.98
CA PRO A 2 26.32 13.77 -32.89
C PRO A 2 26.61 12.38 -32.31
N SER A 3 26.78 12.33 -30.99
CA SER A 3 26.95 11.10 -30.23
C SER A 3 25.70 10.23 -30.34
N THR A 4 25.84 9.06 -30.96
CA THR A 4 24.82 8.01 -30.94
C THR A 4 24.72 7.48 -29.51
N ILE A 5 23.72 7.93 -28.78
CA ILE A 5 23.34 7.41 -27.47
C ILE A 5 23.10 5.90 -27.64
N ALA A 6 23.82 5.10 -26.87
CA ALA A 6 23.63 3.67 -26.73
C ALA A 6 22.16 3.38 -26.39
N ARG A 7 21.39 2.92 -27.38
CA ARG A 7 20.02 2.47 -27.16
C ARG A 7 20.06 1.05 -26.62
N ASN A 8 19.70 0.94 -25.35
CA ASN A 8 18.90 -0.14 -24.77
C ASN A 8 19.60 -1.49 -24.54
N THR A 9 20.36 -1.60 -23.45
CA THR A 9 20.79 -2.87 -22.84
C THR A 9 20.12 -3.12 -21.48
N LEU A 10 18.92 -2.57 -21.24
CA LEU A 10 18.13 -2.87 -20.03
C LEU A 10 17.55 -4.29 -20.03
N TYR A 11 17.41 -4.85 -21.22
CA TYR A 11 16.91 -6.18 -21.48
C TYR A 11 18.11 -7.03 -21.92
N GLN A 12 18.54 -7.97 -21.09
CA GLN A 12 19.60 -8.93 -21.40
C GLN A 12 19.06 -10.07 -22.30
N ASP A 13 18.21 -9.69 -23.25
CA ASP A 13 17.18 -10.54 -23.81
C ASP A 13 17.60 -11.02 -25.21
N ALA A 14 17.31 -12.30 -25.49
CA ALA A 14 17.37 -12.80 -26.86
C ALA A 14 16.43 -11.94 -27.75
N THR A 15 16.93 -11.53 -28.91
CA THR A 15 16.22 -10.61 -29.80
C THR A 15 15.80 -11.33 -31.07
N PHE A 16 14.52 -11.22 -31.43
CA PHE A 16 13.92 -11.84 -32.61
C PHE A 16 13.13 -10.81 -33.43
N SER A 17 12.97 -11.06 -34.73
CA SER A 17 12.02 -10.34 -35.57
C SER A 17 10.61 -10.91 -35.46
N ALA A 18 9.59 -10.11 -35.77
CA ALA A 18 8.20 -10.59 -35.88
C ALA A 18 8.05 -11.71 -36.92
N THR A 19 8.88 -11.73 -37.96
CA THR A 19 8.90 -12.82 -38.95
C THR A 19 9.44 -14.12 -38.35
N GLU A 20 10.46 -14.05 -37.50
CA GLU A 20 10.97 -15.22 -36.79
C GLU A 20 9.97 -15.74 -35.77
N LEU A 21 9.27 -14.85 -35.05
CA LEU A 21 8.17 -15.23 -34.15
C LEU A 21 7.11 -16.08 -34.88
N ASN A 22 6.72 -15.68 -36.10
CA ASN A 22 5.75 -16.44 -36.88
C ASN A 22 6.28 -17.81 -37.35
N ARG A 23 7.58 -17.92 -37.62
CA ARG A 23 8.21 -19.14 -38.18
C ARG A 23 8.69 -20.13 -37.12
N LYS A 24 9.03 -19.64 -35.93
CA LYS A 24 9.68 -20.38 -34.84
C LYS A 24 9.02 -20.09 -33.49
N SER A 25 7.70 -19.94 -33.48
CA SER A 25 6.94 -19.54 -32.29
C SER A 25 7.22 -20.42 -31.08
N GLY A 26 7.28 -21.74 -31.25
CA GLY A 26 7.61 -22.68 -30.17
C GLY A 26 8.94 -22.37 -29.49
N GLN A 27 10.03 -22.29 -30.26
CA GLN A 27 11.37 -22.01 -29.74
C GLN A 27 11.46 -20.64 -29.04
N ILE A 28 10.75 -19.65 -29.57
CA ILE A 28 10.75 -18.29 -29.00
C ILE A 28 9.90 -18.25 -27.71
N LEU A 29 8.82 -19.01 -27.64
CA LEU A 29 8.02 -19.17 -26.42
C LEU A 29 8.79 -19.94 -25.33
N ASP A 30 9.55 -20.96 -25.71
CA ASP A 30 10.45 -21.68 -24.79
C ASP A 30 11.49 -20.71 -24.22
N ALA A 31 12.15 -19.91 -25.08
CA ALA A 31 13.06 -18.85 -24.63
C ALA A 31 12.37 -17.82 -23.73
N ALA A 32 11.14 -17.40 -24.08
CA ALA A 32 10.33 -16.46 -23.30
C ALA A 32 9.87 -17.01 -21.94
N SER A 33 9.93 -18.34 -21.75
CA SER A 33 9.62 -19.00 -20.49
C SER A 33 10.79 -18.91 -19.49
N GLU A 34 12.03 -18.91 -19.99
CA GLU A 34 13.25 -18.78 -19.20
C GLU A 34 13.53 -17.32 -18.82
N GLY A 35 13.26 -16.38 -19.73
CA GLY A 35 13.42 -14.95 -19.49
C GLY A 35 12.69 -14.08 -20.52
N PRO A 36 12.57 -12.76 -20.30
CA PRO A 36 12.05 -11.86 -21.31
C PRO A 36 12.83 -11.95 -22.63
N VAL A 37 12.12 -11.89 -23.75
CA VAL A 37 12.70 -11.83 -25.10
C VAL A 37 12.19 -10.59 -25.82
N THR A 38 13.02 -9.97 -26.65
CA THR A 38 12.64 -8.77 -27.39
C THR A 38 12.22 -9.12 -28.82
N ILE A 39 11.04 -8.69 -29.23
CA ILE A 39 10.51 -8.83 -30.59
C ILE A 39 10.55 -7.48 -31.31
N HIS A 40 11.23 -7.40 -32.45
CA HIS A 40 11.26 -6.22 -33.30
C HIS A 40 10.25 -6.33 -34.44
N ARG A 41 9.46 -5.26 -34.63
CA ARG A 41 8.52 -5.13 -35.75
C ARG A 41 8.44 -3.68 -36.20
N ASN A 42 8.67 -3.43 -37.49
CA ASN A 42 8.49 -2.10 -38.10
C ASN A 42 9.24 -0.95 -37.39
N GLY A 43 10.41 -1.21 -36.81
CA GLY A 43 11.20 -0.22 -36.08
C GLY A 43 10.79 -0.03 -34.61
N GLU A 44 9.77 -0.76 -34.13
CA GLU A 44 9.39 -0.82 -32.71
C GLU A 44 9.87 -2.13 -32.08
N SER A 45 10.01 -2.12 -30.76
CA SER A 45 10.46 -3.25 -29.95
C SER A 45 9.43 -3.56 -28.87
N TYR A 46 9.10 -4.83 -28.74
CA TYR A 46 8.13 -5.36 -27.79
C TYR A 46 8.82 -6.40 -26.91
N ALA A 47 8.54 -6.41 -25.60
CA ALA A 47 8.99 -7.49 -24.73
C ALA A 47 7.92 -8.60 -24.71
N LEU A 48 8.35 -9.84 -24.91
CA LEU A 48 7.54 -11.04 -24.74
C LEU A 48 8.06 -11.80 -23.52
N MET A 49 7.15 -12.14 -22.60
CA MET A 49 7.46 -12.95 -21.42
C MET A 49 6.23 -13.74 -20.98
N SER A 50 6.43 -14.73 -20.12
CA SER A 50 5.30 -15.47 -19.55
C SER A 50 4.35 -14.57 -18.75
N ARG A 51 3.04 -14.87 -18.80
CA ARG A 51 2.02 -14.14 -18.03
C ARG A 51 2.31 -14.16 -16.53
N LYS A 52 2.79 -15.29 -16.00
CA LYS A 52 3.20 -15.42 -14.59
C LYS A 52 4.26 -14.40 -14.22
N ARG A 53 5.30 -14.23 -15.06
CA ARG A 53 6.38 -13.27 -14.83
C ARG A 53 5.91 -11.83 -14.97
N ALA A 54 5.08 -11.53 -15.96
CA ALA A 54 4.48 -10.20 -16.12
C ALA A 54 3.64 -9.81 -14.90
N SER A 55 2.80 -10.73 -14.41
CA SER A 55 2.00 -10.52 -13.20
C SER A 55 2.88 -10.31 -11.96
N ALA A 56 3.95 -11.08 -11.81
CA ALA A 56 4.88 -10.93 -10.71
C ALA A 56 5.59 -9.56 -10.76
N LEU A 57 6.03 -9.11 -11.94
CA LEU A 57 6.67 -7.80 -12.09
C LEU A 57 5.72 -6.66 -11.74
N TYR A 58 4.46 -6.75 -12.19
CA TYR A 58 3.44 -5.76 -11.86
C TYR A 58 3.15 -5.72 -10.36
N GLY A 59 2.95 -6.89 -9.74
CA GLY A 59 2.74 -6.99 -8.29
C GLY A 59 3.90 -6.40 -7.49
N LYS A 60 5.14 -6.71 -7.86
CA LYS A 60 6.34 -6.14 -7.22
C LYS A 60 6.41 -4.61 -7.35
N THR A 61 6.02 -4.08 -8.51
CA THR A 61 6.02 -2.62 -8.74
C THR A 61 4.95 -1.92 -7.90
N ASP A 62 3.76 -2.51 -7.79
CA ASP A 62 2.67 -1.99 -6.97
C ASP A 62 3.01 -2.01 -5.47
N SER A 63 3.55 -3.14 -4.98
CA SER A 63 4.01 -3.26 -3.59
C SER A 63 5.16 -2.29 -3.27
N LEU A 64 6.08 -2.06 -4.22
CA LEU A 64 7.13 -1.05 -4.07
C LEU A 64 6.55 0.36 -3.92
N ALA A 65 5.60 0.73 -4.78
CA ALA A 65 4.93 2.02 -4.70
C ALA A 65 4.20 2.16 -3.35
N GLN A 66 3.51 1.12 -2.91
CA GLN A 66 2.81 1.13 -1.63
C GLN A 66 3.75 1.31 -0.43
N ALA A 67 4.88 0.60 -0.38
CA ALA A 67 5.87 0.74 0.69
C ALA A 67 6.51 2.13 0.74
N PHE A 68 6.76 2.73 -0.42
CA PHE A 68 7.26 4.11 -0.46
C PHE A 68 6.20 5.12 0.00
N GLU A 69 4.97 5.00 -0.50
CA GLU A 69 3.91 5.95 -0.17
C GLU A 69 3.50 5.88 1.31
N ILE A 70 3.44 4.69 1.91
CA ILE A 70 3.11 4.53 3.33
C ILE A 70 4.21 5.14 4.22
N THR A 71 5.48 4.86 3.92
CA THR A 71 6.63 5.41 4.66
C THR A 71 6.66 6.92 4.57
N ASN A 72 6.42 7.47 3.38
CA ASN A 72 6.34 8.91 3.17
C ASN A 72 5.15 9.53 3.92
N ALA A 73 3.98 8.89 3.90
CA ALA A 73 2.81 9.37 4.64
C ALA A 73 3.05 9.35 6.16
N ALA A 74 3.64 8.29 6.69
CA ALA A 74 4.00 8.17 8.10
C ALA A 74 4.99 9.26 8.53
N HIS A 75 6.05 9.52 7.75
CA HIS A 75 6.98 10.62 8.01
C HIS A 75 6.27 11.98 8.03
N ARG A 76 5.38 12.25 7.06
CA ARG A 76 4.65 13.52 6.99
C ARG A 76 3.78 13.74 8.22
N ILE A 77 3.02 12.72 8.65
CA ILE A 77 2.21 12.78 9.87
C ILE A 77 3.10 13.04 11.09
N ARG A 78 4.21 12.31 11.21
CA ARG A 78 5.17 12.47 12.30
C ARG A 78 5.78 13.88 12.37
N PHE A 79 5.94 14.55 11.23
CA PHE A 79 6.39 15.95 11.17
C PHE A 79 5.24 16.98 11.31
N GLY A 80 4.03 16.53 11.65
CA GLY A 80 2.87 17.39 11.90
C GLY A 80 2.14 17.85 10.64
N GLU A 81 2.44 17.27 9.47
CA GLU A 81 1.67 17.55 8.26
C GLU A 81 0.31 16.87 8.32
N GLN A 82 -0.73 17.60 7.92
CA GLN A 82 -2.06 17.01 7.78
C GLN A 82 -2.18 16.31 6.43
N ILE A 83 -2.60 15.04 6.47
CA ILE A 83 -3.09 14.32 5.30
C ILE A 83 -4.62 14.35 5.26
N SER A 84 -5.22 14.34 4.07
CA SER A 84 -6.69 14.30 3.92
C SER A 84 -7.28 13.03 4.52
N SER A 85 -8.52 13.08 5.05
CA SER A 85 -9.27 11.88 5.45
C SER A 85 -9.60 10.96 4.27
N SER A 86 -9.67 11.50 3.04
CA SER A 86 -9.82 10.72 1.82
C SER A 86 -8.52 10.09 1.30
N HIS A 87 -7.39 10.34 1.97
CA HIS A 87 -6.11 9.76 1.60
C HIS A 87 -6.12 8.25 1.89
N ARG A 88 -5.57 7.44 0.98
CA ARG A 88 -5.54 5.97 1.13
C ARG A 88 -4.84 5.47 2.41
N PHE A 89 -3.96 6.30 2.99
CA PHE A 89 -3.24 6.04 4.24
C PHE A 89 -3.72 6.91 5.40
N ALA A 90 -4.96 7.40 5.36
CA ALA A 90 -5.53 8.21 6.44
C ALA A 90 -5.57 7.47 7.80
N TRP A 91 -5.62 6.13 7.77
CA TRP A 91 -5.58 5.26 8.96
C TRP A 91 -4.29 5.40 9.77
N LEU A 92 -3.19 5.87 9.17
CA LEU A 92 -1.94 6.14 9.90
C LEU A 92 -2.08 7.22 10.99
N LYS A 93 -3.15 8.01 10.96
CA LYS A 93 -3.42 9.03 11.99
C LYS A 93 -3.81 8.46 13.35
N ALA A 94 -4.14 7.17 13.42
CA ALA A 94 -4.47 6.50 14.67
C ALA A 94 -3.24 6.29 15.57
N PHE A 95 -2.03 6.36 15.01
CA PHE A 95 -0.79 6.08 15.71
C PHE A 95 -0.12 7.34 16.23
N ASP A 96 0.58 7.19 17.35
CA ASP A 96 1.47 8.20 17.88
C ASP A 96 2.82 8.25 17.14
N SER A 97 3.71 9.16 17.55
CA SER A 97 5.00 9.35 16.88
C SER A 97 5.95 8.15 17.03
N ASP A 98 5.85 7.38 18.10
CA ASP A 98 6.76 6.26 18.37
C ASP A 98 6.28 5.02 17.59
N GLU A 99 4.98 4.75 17.59
CA GLU A 99 4.35 3.72 16.76
C GLU A 99 4.57 3.96 15.26
N LEU A 100 4.51 5.21 14.80
CA LEU A 100 4.84 5.54 13.41
C LEU A 100 6.31 5.27 13.06
N VAL A 101 7.24 5.38 14.02
CA VAL A 101 8.65 5.00 13.80
C VAL A 101 8.77 3.49 13.68
N GLU A 102 8.11 2.73 14.56
CA GLU A 102 8.09 1.26 14.50
C GLU A 102 7.54 0.76 13.16
N LEU A 103 6.41 1.31 12.70
CA LEU A 103 5.85 1.01 11.38
C LEU A 103 6.84 1.27 10.25
N ILE A 104 7.52 2.43 10.27
CA ILE A 104 8.50 2.79 9.23
C ILE A 104 9.66 1.81 9.21
N ASP A 105 10.18 1.43 10.38
CA ASP A 105 11.29 0.50 10.51
C ASP A 105 10.88 -0.90 10.03
N GLU A 106 9.74 -1.43 10.47
CA GLU A 106 9.24 -2.75 10.04
C GLU A 106 8.97 -2.81 8.52
N VAL A 107 8.31 -1.79 7.96
CA VAL A 107 8.06 -1.70 6.51
C VAL A 107 9.38 -1.62 5.74
N SER A 108 10.37 -0.89 6.25
CA SER A 108 11.69 -0.78 5.63
C SER A 108 12.47 -2.10 5.65
N GLU A 109 12.44 -2.82 6.76
CA GLU A 109 13.06 -4.14 6.89
C GLU A 109 12.37 -5.19 5.99
N ALA A 110 11.04 -5.20 6.01
CA ALA A 110 10.24 -6.07 5.15
C ALA A 110 10.50 -5.78 3.66
N TYR A 111 10.65 -4.50 3.30
CA TYR A 111 11.03 -4.09 1.95
C TYR A 111 12.41 -4.61 1.54
N GLN A 112 13.44 -4.45 2.40
CA GLN A 112 14.77 -4.99 2.12
C GLN A 112 14.74 -6.52 1.92
N ARG A 113 13.93 -7.22 2.72
CA ARG A 113 13.71 -8.67 2.56
C ARG A 113 12.98 -9.02 1.26
N ALA A 114 12.01 -8.21 0.83
CA ALA A 114 11.28 -8.38 -0.41
C ALA A 114 12.17 -8.29 -1.67
N MET A 115 13.26 -7.54 -1.59
CA MET A 115 14.22 -7.40 -2.69
C MET A 115 15.07 -8.65 -2.91
N VAL A 116 15.24 -9.51 -1.90
CA VAL A 116 16.15 -10.67 -1.95
C VAL A 116 15.45 -12.02 -1.84
N THR A 117 14.14 -12.05 -1.56
CA THR A 117 13.37 -13.29 -1.41
C THR A 117 12.18 -13.33 -2.36
N ASP A 118 11.80 -14.53 -2.81
CA ASP A 118 10.66 -14.70 -3.72
C ASP A 118 9.32 -14.35 -3.06
N ASP A 119 9.15 -14.71 -1.77
CA ASP A 119 7.93 -14.46 -0.99
C ASP A 119 7.94 -13.15 -0.19
N GLY A 120 9.04 -12.39 -0.20
CA GLY A 120 9.17 -11.22 0.67
C GLY A 120 8.20 -10.08 0.34
N TRP A 121 7.67 -10.03 -0.88
CA TRP A 121 6.60 -9.09 -1.25
C TRP A 121 5.27 -9.40 -0.55
N ASN A 122 4.92 -10.69 -0.44
CA ASN A 122 3.73 -11.10 0.31
C ASN A 122 3.90 -10.81 1.80
N PHE A 123 5.12 -11.01 2.33
CA PHE A 123 5.45 -10.68 3.72
C PHE A 123 5.29 -9.17 4.00
N LEU A 124 5.84 -8.30 3.15
CA LEU A 124 5.68 -6.85 3.24
C LEU A 124 4.20 -6.42 3.22
N LEU A 125 3.39 -7.00 2.33
CA LEU A 125 1.95 -6.71 2.29
C LEU A 125 1.23 -7.20 3.56
N GLY A 126 1.68 -8.31 4.15
CA GLY A 126 1.21 -8.81 5.44
C GLY A 126 1.45 -7.81 6.56
N ILE A 127 2.68 -7.30 6.70
CA ILE A 127 3.02 -6.26 7.68
C ILE A 127 2.13 -5.02 7.50
N ILE A 128 2.01 -4.50 6.27
CA ILE A 128 1.15 -3.33 6.00
C ILE A 128 -0.31 -3.60 6.38
N HIS A 129 -0.80 -4.81 6.12
CA HIS A 129 -2.16 -5.20 6.48
C HIS A 129 -2.34 -5.28 7.99
N GLU A 130 -1.42 -5.90 8.73
CA GLU A 130 -1.45 -6.01 10.20
C GLU A 130 -1.47 -4.64 10.87
N TRP A 131 -0.66 -3.69 10.40
CA TRP A 131 -0.68 -2.30 10.87
C TRP A 131 -2.02 -1.61 10.55
N CYS A 132 -2.59 -1.85 9.37
CA CYS A 132 -3.90 -1.30 9.03
C CYS A 132 -5.02 -1.83 9.94
N GLU A 133 -5.01 -3.13 10.26
CA GLU A 133 -5.97 -3.73 11.20
C GLU A 133 -5.78 -3.18 12.61
N SER A 134 -4.54 -2.93 13.04
CA SER A 134 -4.23 -2.32 14.34
C SER A 134 -4.79 -0.90 14.44
N ALA A 135 -4.66 -0.09 13.39
CA ALA A 135 -5.31 1.24 13.34
C ALA A 135 -6.83 1.17 13.42
N ILE A 136 -7.44 0.17 12.77
CA ILE A 136 -8.89 -0.04 12.84
C ILE A 136 -9.31 -0.39 14.28
N ALA A 137 -8.55 -1.24 14.96
CA ALA A 137 -8.80 -1.59 16.36
C ALA A 137 -8.70 -0.37 17.28
N ILE A 138 -7.64 0.44 17.18
CA ILE A 138 -7.45 1.67 17.97
C ILE A 138 -8.65 2.62 17.79
N VAL A 139 -9.03 2.89 16.54
CA VAL A 139 -10.16 3.79 16.25
C VAL A 139 -11.48 3.21 16.76
N SER A 140 -11.67 1.89 16.71
CA SER A 140 -12.86 1.24 17.25
C SER A 140 -12.94 1.37 18.76
N ASP A 141 -11.82 1.17 19.47
CA ASP A 141 -11.75 1.27 20.92
C ASP A 141 -11.96 2.73 21.38
N GLU A 142 -11.34 3.71 20.70
CA GLU A 142 -11.56 5.13 20.95
C GLU A 142 -13.03 5.54 20.74
N LEU A 143 -13.67 4.99 19.69
CA LEU A 143 -15.09 5.20 19.47
C LEU A 143 -15.89 4.61 20.62
N ASP A 144 -15.67 3.35 20.99
CA ASP A 144 -16.39 2.68 22.07
C ASP A 144 -16.23 3.42 23.42
N GLU A 145 -15.04 3.92 23.74
CA GLU A 145 -14.82 4.76 24.93
C GLU A 145 -15.60 6.09 24.86
N ALA A 146 -15.59 6.76 23.70
CA ALA A 146 -16.33 8.01 23.52
C ALA A 146 -17.85 7.81 23.67
N TRP A 147 -18.40 6.72 23.14
CA TRP A 147 -19.83 6.39 23.28
C TRP A 147 -20.22 6.00 24.71
N ASN A 148 -19.32 5.36 25.48
CA ASN A 148 -19.61 4.93 26.85
C ASN A 148 -19.38 6.03 27.91
N THR A 149 -18.65 7.10 27.59
CA THR A 149 -18.37 8.20 28.53
C THR A 149 -19.48 9.27 28.54
N GLU A 150 -20.32 9.36 27.49
CA GLU A 150 -21.44 10.31 27.42
C GLU A 150 -22.63 9.98 28.36
N ASP A 151 -22.67 8.79 28.96
CA ASP A 151 -23.74 8.38 29.89
C ASP A 151 -23.54 8.84 31.35
N ASP A 152 -22.37 9.38 31.73
CA ASP A 152 -22.05 9.76 33.12
C ASP A 152 -22.28 11.26 33.46
N GLU A 153 -22.71 12.11 32.52
CA GLU A 153 -23.04 13.53 32.76
C GLU A 153 -24.51 13.90 32.45
N ALA A 154 -25.47 13.20 33.06
CA ALA A 154 -26.84 13.70 33.18
C ALA A 154 -27.53 13.25 34.47
N SER A 155 -27.01 13.66 35.63
CA SER A 155 -27.85 13.77 36.84
C SER A 155 -28.77 14.98 36.67
N LEU A 156 -29.88 14.80 35.94
CA LEU A 156 -31.02 15.70 36.01
C LEU A 156 -31.61 15.55 37.41
N ASP A 157 -31.24 16.48 38.29
CA ASP A 157 -31.86 16.69 39.59
C ASP A 157 -33.33 17.08 39.35
N ASP A 158 -34.21 16.07 39.39
CA ASP A 158 -35.66 16.24 39.52
C ASP A 158 -35.94 16.84 40.90
N SER A 159 -35.81 18.17 41.02
CA SER A 159 -36.44 18.90 42.11
C SER A 159 -37.94 19.01 41.82
N ASP A 160 -38.67 17.94 42.13
CA ASP A 160 -40.10 17.98 42.43
C ASP A 160 -40.30 18.83 43.70
N ASP A 161 -40.68 20.09 43.53
CA ASP A 161 -41.32 20.87 44.60
C ASP A 161 -42.81 21.03 44.28
N ASP A 162 -43.54 20.02 44.74
CA ASP A 162 -44.97 19.94 44.95
C ASP A 162 -45.43 21.08 45.89
N ASN A 163 -46.08 22.12 45.35
CA ASN A 163 -46.82 23.07 46.18
C ASN A 163 -48.32 22.80 46.04
N SER A 164 -48.79 21.94 46.93
CA SER A 164 -50.19 21.66 47.22
C SER A 164 -51.01 22.92 47.45
N LEU A 165 -52.21 22.89 46.88
CA LEU A 165 -53.35 23.74 47.20
C LEU A 165 -53.58 23.82 48.72
N ASP A 166 -53.82 25.03 49.23
CA ASP A 166 -54.68 25.21 50.40
C ASP A 166 -55.64 26.39 50.18
N GLU A 167 -56.92 26.05 50.07
CA GLU A 167 -58.04 26.94 50.36
C GLU A 167 -58.09 27.20 51.88
N ASN A 168 -58.10 28.46 52.35
CA ASN A 168 -59.13 28.89 53.30
C ASN A 168 -59.16 30.40 53.59
N THR A 169 -60.40 30.93 53.55
CA THR A 169 -60.99 32.10 54.22
C THR A 169 -60.61 33.52 53.78
#